data_AF-A0A382CCV1-F1
#
_entry.id   AF-A0A382CCV1-F1
#
_cell.length_a   1.000
_cell.length_b   1.000
_cell.length_c   1.000
_cell.angle_alpha   90.00
_cell.angle_beta   90.00
_cell.angle_gamma   90.00
#
_symmetry.space_group_name_H-M   'P 1'
#
loop_
_entity.id
_entity.type
_entity.pdbx_description
1 polymer ?
#
loop_
_entity_poly.entity_id
_entity_poly.type
_entity_poly.pdbx_seq_one_letter_code
_entity_poly.pdbx_strand_id
1 'polypeptide(L)'
;MIKNIIVSISLIFLIGCFDIYFKHPQPRGGKVFNENLEQILISAIPNTINSNDRNSILNEIINDTLKFIEIRNKQKVFELELQFFNSATIIEKFIIEDIIDSIFQDAFDGTMRSQLTILEKENIICFNKKIEKGGREVYEIPIIIEKNRSGNDFKFLVAPFIWSLISSSDDRKINHMKKQLNIIEYSNNGTFPVADPSYMSLRSHLKNAPPLVEFSSTEVLALSLFGILEERENSDRKKYKDIEGFINYTEIEMSFIFSKDQNNFTRKVFENMGPLLDKLDKK
;
A
#
# COMPACT_ATOMS: atom_id res chain seq x y z
N MET A 1 -3.71 6.79 -14.79
CA MET A 1 -4.83 7.25 -13.93
C MET A 1 -4.59 6.88 -12.46
N ILE A 2 -3.46 6.22 -12.16
CA ILE A 2 -2.87 5.94 -10.83
C ILE A 2 -2.83 7.16 -9.89
N LYS A 3 -2.57 8.36 -10.42
CA LYS A 3 -2.65 9.61 -9.65
C LYS A 3 -4.01 9.81 -8.99
N ASN A 4 -5.11 9.30 -9.56
CA ASN A 4 -6.46 9.58 -9.07
C ASN A 4 -6.88 8.73 -7.87
N ILE A 5 -6.28 7.55 -7.64
CA ILE A 5 -6.58 6.76 -6.45
C ILE A 5 -5.75 7.19 -5.25
N ILE A 6 -4.53 7.71 -5.46
CA ILE A 6 -3.83 8.46 -4.41
C ILE A 6 -4.57 9.77 -4.13
N VAL A 7 -5.13 10.45 -5.14
CA VAL A 7 -6.08 11.58 -4.91
C VAL A 7 -7.33 11.12 -4.16
N SER A 8 -7.79 9.87 -4.34
CA SER A 8 -8.93 9.30 -3.62
C SER A 8 -8.62 8.93 -2.16
N ILE A 9 -7.46 8.31 -1.92
CA ILE A 9 -6.89 8.08 -0.58
C ILE A 9 -6.54 9.42 0.08
N SER A 10 -6.14 10.42 -0.70
CA SER A 10 -5.91 11.78 -0.20
C SER A 10 -7.16 12.65 -0.08
N LEU A 11 -8.28 12.20 -0.60
CA LEU A 11 -9.60 12.71 -0.28
C LEU A 11 -10.15 12.15 1.03
N ILE A 12 -9.64 11.01 1.49
CA ILE A 12 -9.74 10.60 2.91
C ILE A 12 -9.02 11.64 3.79
N PHE A 13 -7.87 12.19 3.36
CA PHE A 13 -7.17 13.25 4.09
C PHE A 13 -7.94 14.60 4.14
N LEU A 14 -8.94 14.83 3.27
CA LEU A 14 -9.74 16.07 3.27
C LEU A 14 -10.90 16.07 4.27
N ILE A 15 -11.30 14.90 4.79
CA ILE A 15 -12.28 14.79 5.90
C ILE A 15 -11.52 14.74 7.22
N GLY A 16 -10.87 15.85 7.60
CA GLY A 16 -10.41 16.12 8.97
C GLY A 16 -9.79 14.95 9.77
N CYS A 17 -9.03 14.07 9.11
CA CYS A 17 -8.52 12.86 9.74
C CYS A 17 -7.42 13.23 10.74
N PHE A 18 -7.55 12.74 11.98
CA PHE A 18 -6.53 12.84 13.00
C PHE A 18 -5.37 11.92 12.59
N ASP A 19 -4.33 12.44 11.95
CA ASP A 19 -3.10 11.64 11.76
C ASP A 19 -2.41 11.43 13.12
N ILE A 20 -2.09 10.18 13.45
CA ILE A 20 -1.22 9.89 14.61
C ILE A 20 0.23 10.14 14.21
N TYR A 21 0.84 11.15 14.81
CA TYR A 21 2.27 11.39 14.68
C TYR A 21 3.04 10.70 15.81
N PHE A 22 4.35 10.54 15.65
CA PHE A 22 5.22 9.90 16.61
C PHE A 22 6.29 10.87 17.10
N LYS A 23 6.55 10.85 18.41
CA LYS A 23 7.60 11.68 19.01
C LYS A 23 9.01 11.28 18.56
N HIS A 24 9.21 10.01 18.26
CA HIS A 24 10.49 9.43 17.84
C HIS A 24 10.29 8.43 16.70
N PRO A 25 11.34 8.18 15.89
CA PRO A 25 11.32 7.11 14.91
C PRO A 25 10.97 5.77 15.55
N GLN A 26 10.14 5.01 14.86
CA GLN A 26 9.74 3.65 15.22
C GLN A 26 10.41 2.63 14.29
N PRO A 27 10.53 1.36 14.68
CA PRO A 27 10.26 0.85 16.02
C PRO A 27 11.28 1.37 17.04
N ARG A 28 10.83 1.73 18.26
CA ARG A 28 11.73 2.18 19.33
C ARG A 28 12.82 1.15 19.63
N GLY A 29 14.08 1.62 19.63
CA GLY A 29 15.26 0.77 19.82
C GLY A 29 15.48 -0.24 18.68
N GLY A 30 14.98 0.07 17.49
CA GLY A 30 15.35 -0.60 16.24
C GLY A 30 16.71 -0.11 15.72
N LYS A 31 17.24 -0.81 14.74
CA LYS A 31 18.49 -0.45 14.04
C LYS A 31 18.14 0.16 12.69
N VAL A 32 19.08 0.90 12.11
CA VAL A 32 18.96 1.36 10.72
C VAL A 32 18.90 0.14 9.82
N PHE A 33 17.89 0.10 8.97
CA PHE A 33 17.73 -0.96 7.97
C PHE A 33 18.84 -0.80 6.91
N ASN A 34 19.71 -1.80 6.82
CA ASN A 34 20.90 -1.77 5.95
C ASN A 34 20.79 -2.73 4.75
N GLU A 35 19.73 -3.52 4.66
CA GLU A 35 19.51 -4.42 3.52
C GLU A 35 18.94 -3.65 2.31
N ASN A 36 18.98 -4.27 1.13
CA ASN A 36 18.38 -3.68 -0.06
C ASN A 36 16.89 -4.09 -0.15
N LEU A 37 16.00 -3.12 -0.32
CA LEU A 37 14.57 -3.35 -0.52
C LEU A 37 14.27 -4.22 -1.75
N GLU A 38 15.12 -4.19 -2.77
CA GLU A 38 15.08 -5.12 -3.90
C GLU A 38 15.20 -6.57 -3.45
N GLN A 39 16.12 -6.85 -2.54
CA GLN A 39 16.33 -8.20 -2.03
C GLN A 39 15.13 -8.66 -1.21
N ILE A 40 14.48 -7.77 -0.46
CA ILE A 40 13.22 -8.06 0.23
C ILE A 40 12.18 -8.52 -0.79
N LEU A 41 11.88 -7.70 -1.81
CA LEU A 41 10.87 -8.06 -2.82
C LEU A 41 11.23 -9.34 -3.58
N ILE A 42 12.48 -9.49 -4.03
CA ILE A 42 12.92 -10.69 -4.76
C ILE A 42 12.76 -11.94 -3.90
N SER A 43 13.13 -11.87 -2.62
CA SER A 43 13.06 -13.02 -1.70
C SER A 43 11.64 -13.37 -1.28
N ALA A 44 10.73 -12.40 -1.30
CA ALA A 44 9.33 -12.55 -0.93
C ALA A 44 8.49 -13.25 -2.00
N ILE A 45 8.84 -13.01 -3.26
CA ILE A 45 8.03 -13.37 -4.41
C ILE A 45 8.43 -14.76 -4.93
N PRO A 46 7.49 -15.71 -5.05
CA PRO A 46 7.74 -17.00 -5.69
C PRO A 46 8.32 -16.84 -7.11
N ASN A 47 9.04 -17.86 -7.58
CA ASN A 47 9.60 -17.87 -8.94
C ASN A 47 8.52 -17.68 -10.03
N THR A 48 7.31 -18.19 -9.79
CA THR A 48 6.17 -18.06 -10.67
C THR A 48 4.90 -17.86 -9.85
N ILE A 49 4.05 -16.92 -10.27
CA ILE A 49 2.69 -16.72 -9.77
C ILE A 49 1.78 -16.71 -11.00
N ASN A 50 0.66 -17.43 -10.97
CA ASN A 50 -0.27 -17.39 -12.09
C ASN A 50 -1.74 -17.40 -11.64
N SER A 51 -2.62 -17.13 -12.58
CA SER A 51 -4.06 -17.05 -12.36
C SER A 51 -4.77 -18.41 -12.33
N ASN A 52 -4.06 -19.53 -12.51
CA ASN A 52 -4.66 -20.87 -12.39
C ASN A 52 -4.79 -21.32 -10.93
N ASP A 53 -3.96 -20.77 -10.03
CA ASP A 53 -4.09 -21.00 -8.61
C ASP A 53 -5.30 -20.23 -8.06
N ARG A 54 -6.26 -20.95 -7.49
CA ARG A 54 -7.49 -20.37 -6.91
C ARG A 54 -7.23 -19.48 -5.70
N ASN A 55 -6.06 -19.61 -5.06
CA ASN A 55 -5.66 -18.76 -3.95
C ASN A 55 -4.79 -17.57 -4.42
N SER A 56 -4.50 -17.47 -5.72
CA SER A 56 -3.76 -16.35 -6.28
C SER A 56 -4.70 -15.17 -6.51
N ILE A 57 -4.28 -13.99 -6.11
CA ILE A 57 -4.97 -12.74 -6.42
C ILE A 57 -5.13 -12.52 -7.93
N LEU A 58 -4.21 -13.07 -8.74
CA LEU A 58 -4.31 -13.02 -10.19
C LEU A 58 -5.54 -13.76 -10.73
N ASN A 59 -6.03 -14.79 -10.02
CA ASN A 59 -7.25 -15.49 -10.40
C ASN A 59 -8.49 -14.59 -10.26
N GLU A 60 -8.50 -13.69 -9.28
CA GLU A 60 -9.63 -12.78 -9.03
C GLU A 60 -9.78 -11.71 -10.12
N ILE A 61 -8.72 -11.49 -10.91
CA ILE A 61 -8.65 -10.47 -11.95
C ILE A 61 -9.00 -11.04 -13.34
N ILE A 62 -9.01 -12.36 -13.50
CA ILE A 62 -9.41 -13.01 -14.75
C ILE A 62 -10.89 -12.75 -15.03
N ASN A 63 -11.19 -12.41 -16.27
CA ASN A 63 -12.55 -12.14 -16.72
C ASN A 63 -12.79 -12.70 -18.13
N ASP A 64 -13.88 -12.28 -18.77
CA ASP A 64 -14.21 -12.77 -20.11
C ASP A 64 -13.20 -12.36 -21.18
N THR A 65 -12.46 -11.28 -20.94
CA THR A 65 -11.49 -10.67 -21.86
C THR A 65 -10.07 -11.12 -21.57
N LEU A 66 -9.59 -10.94 -20.34
CA LEU A 66 -8.27 -11.38 -19.86
C LEU A 66 -8.39 -12.77 -19.26
N LYS A 67 -7.89 -13.79 -19.98
CA LYS A 67 -8.10 -15.22 -19.67
C LYS A 67 -7.02 -15.82 -18.79
N PHE A 68 -5.79 -15.32 -18.88
CA PHE A 68 -4.67 -15.84 -18.09
C PHE A 68 -3.65 -14.75 -17.79
N ILE A 69 -3.08 -14.82 -16.59
CA ILE A 69 -1.99 -13.96 -16.13
C ILE A 69 -0.91 -14.86 -15.51
N GLU A 70 0.34 -14.63 -15.88
CA GLU A 70 1.49 -15.21 -15.19
C GLU A 70 2.58 -14.16 -14.95
N ILE A 71 3.13 -14.15 -13.74
CA ILE A 71 4.29 -13.36 -13.36
C ILE A 71 5.44 -14.33 -13.11
N ARG A 72 6.54 -14.16 -13.83
CA ARG A 72 7.78 -14.92 -13.66
C ARG A 72 8.86 -14.02 -13.05
N ASN A 73 9.37 -14.41 -11.88
CA ASN A 73 10.49 -13.75 -11.23
C ASN A 73 11.82 -14.27 -11.82
N LYS A 74 12.50 -13.42 -12.59
CA LYS A 74 13.82 -13.71 -13.20
C LYS A 74 14.94 -12.96 -12.48
N GLN A 75 14.82 -12.78 -11.16
CA GLN A 75 15.76 -12.14 -10.23
C GLN A 75 15.99 -10.64 -10.43
N LYS A 76 16.30 -10.17 -11.64
CA LYS A 76 16.50 -8.74 -11.94
C LYS A 76 15.34 -8.11 -12.70
N VAL A 77 14.45 -8.95 -13.21
CA VAL A 77 13.32 -8.58 -14.04
C VAL A 77 12.14 -9.46 -13.67
N PHE A 78 10.95 -8.86 -13.61
CA PHE A 78 9.70 -9.61 -13.64
C PHE A 78 9.17 -9.65 -15.06
N GLU A 79 8.72 -10.82 -15.49
CA GLU A 79 8.06 -11.00 -16.78
C GLU A 79 6.57 -11.24 -16.54
N LEU A 80 5.73 -10.37 -17.09
CA LEU A 80 4.27 -10.49 -17.04
C LEU A 80 3.79 -11.04 -18.38
N GLU A 81 3.11 -12.18 -18.34
CA GLU A 81 2.41 -12.76 -19.47
C GLU A 81 0.91 -12.57 -19.30
N LEU A 82 0.25 -12.03 -20.33
CA LEU A 82 -1.19 -11.83 -20.39
C LEU A 82 -1.74 -12.55 -21.63
N GLN A 83 -2.78 -13.38 -21.46
CA GLN A 83 -3.47 -14.02 -22.58
C GLN A 83 -4.93 -13.58 -22.62
N PHE A 84 -5.40 -13.23 -23.81
CA PHE A 84 -6.72 -12.66 -24.04
C PHE A 84 -7.64 -13.62 -24.80
N PHE A 85 -8.94 -13.36 -24.73
CA PHE A 85 -9.99 -14.17 -25.37
C PHE A 85 -9.85 -14.31 -26.89
N ASN A 86 -9.23 -13.32 -27.54
CA ASN A 86 -8.98 -13.31 -28.98
C ASN A 86 -7.69 -14.05 -29.38
N SER A 87 -7.11 -14.83 -28.44
CA SER A 87 -5.83 -15.52 -28.57
C SER A 87 -4.61 -14.59 -28.66
N ALA A 88 -4.78 -13.27 -28.46
CA ALA A 88 -3.64 -12.37 -28.31
C ALA A 88 -2.88 -12.72 -27.03
N THR A 89 -1.55 -12.61 -27.09
CA THR A 89 -0.69 -12.81 -25.93
C THR A 89 0.32 -11.67 -25.88
N ILE A 90 0.51 -11.10 -24.69
CA ILE A 90 1.52 -10.08 -24.44
C ILE A 90 2.46 -10.57 -23.37
N ILE A 91 3.75 -10.31 -23.59
CA ILE A 91 4.81 -10.60 -22.63
C ILE A 91 5.59 -9.32 -22.40
N GLU A 92 5.46 -8.75 -21.21
CA GLU A 92 6.16 -7.54 -20.79
C GLU A 92 7.24 -7.85 -19.76
N LYS A 93 8.30 -7.05 -19.79
CA LYS A 93 9.42 -7.14 -18.85
C LYS A 93 9.53 -5.85 -18.05
N PHE A 94 9.69 -6.00 -16.75
CA PHE A 94 9.73 -4.92 -15.78
C PHE A 94 11.00 -5.04 -14.95
N ILE A 95 11.79 -3.96 -14.91
CA ILE A 95 12.99 -3.90 -14.09
C ILE A 95 12.55 -3.69 -12.65
N ILE A 96 13.23 -4.35 -11.70
CA ILE A 96 12.81 -4.33 -10.29
C ILE A 96 12.96 -2.94 -9.67
N GLU A 97 13.98 -2.19 -10.09
CA GLU A 97 14.19 -0.80 -9.69
C GLU A 97 12.96 0.06 -10.01
N ASP A 98 12.40 -0.06 -11.23
CA ASP A 98 11.18 0.66 -11.64
C ASP A 98 9.96 0.29 -10.77
N ILE A 99 9.85 -0.98 -10.37
CA ILE A 99 8.77 -1.47 -9.51
C ILE A 99 8.88 -0.88 -8.11
N ILE A 100 10.10 -0.87 -7.56
CA ILE A 100 10.36 -0.26 -6.25
C ILE A 100 10.05 1.22 -6.30
N ASP A 101 10.52 1.91 -7.32
CA ASP A 101 10.25 3.33 -7.48
C ASP A 101 8.75 3.59 -7.62
N SER A 102 7.99 2.76 -8.34
CA SER A 102 6.52 2.81 -8.36
C SER A 102 5.93 2.62 -6.96
N ILE A 103 6.30 1.59 -6.21
CA ILE A 103 5.81 1.37 -4.82
C ILE A 103 6.09 2.59 -3.93
N PHE A 104 7.26 3.20 -4.05
CA PHE A 104 7.62 4.40 -3.28
C PHE A 104 6.93 5.67 -3.78
N GLN A 105 6.72 5.81 -5.07
CA GLN A 105 5.95 6.93 -5.62
C GLN A 105 4.51 6.85 -5.11
N ASP A 106 3.92 5.66 -5.16
CA ASP A 106 2.53 5.43 -4.76
C ASP A 106 2.32 5.66 -3.26
N ALA A 107 3.30 5.26 -2.45
CA ALA A 107 3.20 5.37 -1.00
C ALA A 107 3.64 6.72 -0.41
N PHE A 108 4.43 7.53 -1.14
CA PHE A 108 5.11 8.69 -0.56
C PHE A 108 5.04 9.98 -1.37
N ASP A 109 4.20 10.07 -2.43
CA ASP A 109 4.10 11.25 -3.29
C ASP A 109 5.48 11.71 -3.81
N GLY A 110 6.17 10.78 -4.48
CA GLY A 110 7.30 10.94 -5.41
C GLY A 110 8.59 11.64 -4.96
N THR A 111 8.59 12.41 -3.87
CA THR A 111 9.68 13.35 -3.51
C THR A 111 10.40 12.99 -2.21
N MET A 112 9.99 11.90 -1.56
CA MET A 112 10.22 11.73 -0.12
C MET A 112 11.25 10.66 0.26
N ARG A 113 11.80 9.88 -0.69
CA ARG A 113 12.73 8.77 -0.38
C ARG A 113 13.96 9.21 0.42
N SER A 114 14.46 10.43 0.19
CA SER A 114 15.62 11.01 0.90
C SER A 114 15.32 11.49 2.33
N GLN A 115 14.05 11.62 2.71
CA GLN A 115 13.62 12.09 4.03
C GLN A 115 13.17 10.95 4.96
N LEU A 116 13.29 9.70 4.49
CA LEU A 116 12.87 8.52 5.24
C LEU A 116 14.02 7.96 6.09
N THR A 117 13.76 7.79 7.38
CA THR A 117 14.57 6.96 8.25
C THR A 117 13.92 5.58 8.33
N ILE A 118 14.55 4.57 7.72
CA ILE A 118 14.04 3.20 7.75
C ILE A 118 14.67 2.49 8.95
N LEU A 119 13.83 2.03 9.88
CA LEU A 119 14.28 1.31 11.05
C LEU A 119 13.66 -0.09 11.09
N GLU A 120 14.47 -1.07 11.49
CA GLU A 120 14.06 -2.45 11.66
C GLU A 120 14.18 -2.91 13.12
N LYS A 121 13.23 -3.73 13.55
CA LYS A 121 13.31 -4.47 14.81
C LYS A 121 12.50 -5.76 14.74
N GLU A 122 13.21 -6.86 14.98
CA GLU A 122 12.70 -8.22 14.80
C GLU A 122 12.17 -8.41 13.37
N ASN A 123 10.86 -8.56 13.18
CA ASN A 123 10.22 -8.78 11.90
C ASN A 123 9.48 -7.54 11.38
N ILE A 124 9.65 -6.37 12.00
CA ILE A 124 8.95 -5.13 11.64
C ILE A 124 9.95 -4.11 11.11
N ILE A 125 9.68 -3.59 9.92
CA ILE A 125 10.43 -2.51 9.28
C ILE A 125 9.47 -1.32 9.16
N CYS A 126 9.82 -0.19 9.77
CA CYS A 126 9.02 1.03 9.71
C CYS A 126 9.74 2.09 8.87
N PHE A 127 8.99 2.73 7.99
CA PHE A 127 9.43 3.87 7.21
C PHE A 127 9.04 5.13 7.94
N ASN A 128 10.01 5.85 8.53
CA ASN A 128 9.74 7.04 9.32
C ASN A 128 9.98 8.28 8.48
N LYS A 129 8.93 9.03 8.20
CA LYS A 129 9.02 10.33 7.56
C LYS A 129 9.08 11.42 8.62
N LYS A 130 10.17 12.17 8.62
CA LYS A 130 10.34 13.31 9.53
C LYS A 130 9.56 14.52 8.99
N ILE A 131 8.72 15.12 9.81
CA ILE A 131 7.91 16.29 9.45
C ILE A 131 7.87 17.33 10.58
N GLU A 132 7.45 18.54 10.27
CA GLU A 132 7.14 19.58 11.26
C GLU A 132 5.62 19.78 11.39
N LYS A 133 5.08 19.62 12.59
CA LYS A 133 3.66 19.84 12.89
C LYS A 133 3.51 20.69 14.15
N GLY A 134 2.79 21.81 14.06
CA GLY A 134 2.53 22.70 15.20
C GLY A 134 3.81 23.27 15.84
N GLY A 135 4.86 23.52 15.03
CA GLY A 135 6.17 23.98 15.47
C GLY A 135 7.01 22.91 16.18
N ARG A 136 6.69 21.62 16.00
CA ARG A 136 7.39 20.49 16.60
C ARG A 136 7.83 19.52 15.52
N GLU A 137 9.06 19.03 15.66
CA GLU A 137 9.54 17.89 14.90
C GLU A 137 8.86 16.61 15.39
N VAL A 138 8.16 15.93 14.47
CA VAL A 138 7.46 14.67 14.71
C VAL A 138 7.69 13.72 13.52
N TYR A 139 7.27 12.48 13.67
CA TYR A 139 7.44 11.45 12.66
C TYR A 139 6.08 10.88 12.23
N GLU A 140 5.94 10.67 10.94
CA GLU A 140 4.82 9.95 10.32
C GLU A 140 5.31 8.57 9.87
N ILE A 141 4.44 7.55 9.98
CA ILE A 141 4.72 6.19 9.54
C ILE A 141 3.70 5.80 8.46
N PRO A 142 3.99 6.09 7.18
CA PRO A 142 3.08 5.78 6.08
C PRO A 142 3.06 4.29 5.72
N ILE A 143 4.20 3.58 5.88
CA ILE A 143 4.31 2.15 5.60
C ILE A 143 5.02 1.44 6.73
N ILE A 144 4.51 0.23 7.03
CA ILE A 144 5.21 -0.79 7.79
C ILE A 144 5.28 -2.05 6.95
N ILE A 145 6.46 -2.68 6.90
CA ILE A 145 6.63 -4.02 6.35
C ILE A 145 6.78 -4.99 7.53
N GLU A 146 5.91 -5.99 7.61
CA GLU A 146 6.04 -7.09 8.55
C GLU A 146 6.45 -8.37 7.82
N LYS A 147 7.64 -8.89 8.15
CA LYS A 147 8.09 -10.20 7.68
C LYS A 147 7.30 -11.29 8.36
N ASN A 148 6.68 -12.18 7.58
CA ASN A 148 6.02 -13.35 8.13
C ASN A 148 7.06 -14.28 8.78
N ARG A 149 6.81 -14.73 10.01
CA ARG A 149 7.75 -15.60 10.72
C ARG A 149 7.68 -17.06 10.25
N SER A 150 6.58 -17.47 9.59
CA SER A 150 6.33 -18.84 9.16
C SER A 150 6.44 -19.05 7.64
N GLY A 151 6.78 -18.01 6.87
CA GLY A 151 6.93 -18.06 5.41
C GLY A 151 7.85 -16.96 4.89
N ASN A 152 8.10 -16.96 3.58
CA ASN A 152 8.91 -15.92 2.94
C ASN A 152 8.13 -14.65 2.59
N ASP A 153 6.81 -14.63 2.79
CA ASP A 153 5.98 -13.48 2.43
C ASP A 153 6.15 -12.32 3.43
N PHE A 154 5.98 -11.11 2.92
CA PHE A 154 5.95 -9.87 3.66
C PHE A 154 4.58 -9.23 3.54
N LYS A 155 4.13 -8.64 4.65
CA LYS A 155 2.91 -7.85 4.70
C LYS A 155 3.28 -6.38 4.66
N PHE A 156 2.64 -5.65 3.76
CA PHE A 156 2.75 -4.21 3.62
C PHE A 156 1.51 -3.59 4.24
N LEU A 157 1.71 -2.89 5.36
CA LEU A 157 0.67 -2.17 6.07
C LEU A 157 0.75 -0.70 5.64
N VAL A 158 -0.21 -0.25 4.84
CA VAL A 158 -0.29 1.12 4.34
C VAL A 158 -1.19 1.93 5.27
N ALA A 159 -0.71 3.11 5.67
CA ALA A 159 -1.34 4.00 6.63
C ALA A 159 -1.86 3.28 7.89
N PRO A 160 -1.00 2.53 8.63
CA PRO A 160 -1.42 1.60 9.66
C PRO A 160 -2.13 2.23 10.87
N PHE A 161 -2.02 3.54 11.06
CA PHE A 161 -2.58 4.24 12.23
C PHE A 161 -3.85 5.04 11.92
N ILE A 162 -4.16 5.30 10.65
CA ILE A 162 -5.32 6.11 10.24
C ILE A 162 -6.63 5.37 10.49
N TRP A 163 -6.71 4.10 10.07
CA TRP A 163 -7.94 3.32 10.13
C TRP A 163 -8.42 3.01 11.56
N SER A 164 -7.47 2.80 12.48
CA SER A 164 -7.77 2.58 13.90
C SER A 164 -8.56 3.73 14.52
N LEU A 165 -8.36 4.96 14.02
CA LEU A 165 -9.08 6.15 14.43
C LEU A 165 -10.43 6.29 13.75
N ILE A 166 -10.49 6.08 12.43
CA ILE A 166 -11.74 6.21 11.66
C ILE A 166 -12.77 5.15 12.08
N SER A 167 -12.32 3.92 12.37
CA SER A 167 -13.19 2.79 12.72
C SER A 167 -13.65 2.79 14.19
N SER A 168 -13.10 3.67 15.04
CA SER A 168 -13.41 3.70 16.47
C SER A 168 -14.41 4.80 16.81
N SER A 169 -15.68 4.64 16.44
CA SER A 169 -16.78 5.44 17.00
C SER A 169 -17.09 5.12 18.48
N ASP A 170 -16.34 4.21 19.10
CA ASP A 170 -16.44 3.81 20.51
C ASP A 170 -15.30 4.45 21.31
N ASP A 171 -15.66 5.41 22.18
CA ASP A 171 -14.73 6.09 23.09
C ASP A 171 -13.86 5.13 23.91
N ARG A 172 -14.33 3.91 24.20
CA ARG A 172 -13.52 2.91 24.90
C ARG A 172 -12.36 2.38 24.05
N LYS A 173 -12.57 2.19 22.75
CA LYS A 173 -11.52 1.77 21.82
C LYS A 173 -10.52 2.89 21.60
N ILE A 174 -10.98 4.13 21.43
CA ILE A 174 -10.10 5.32 21.34
C ILE A 174 -9.25 5.44 22.60
N ASN A 175 -9.85 5.35 23.79
CA ASN A 175 -9.11 5.45 25.05
C ASN A 175 -8.13 4.30 25.26
N HIS A 176 -8.49 3.09 24.84
CA HIS A 176 -7.57 1.95 24.86
C HIS A 176 -6.36 2.21 23.95
N MET A 177 -6.59 2.66 22.72
CA MET A 177 -5.53 3.01 21.77
C MET A 177 -4.65 4.14 22.29
N LYS A 178 -5.24 5.22 22.83
CA LYS A 178 -4.49 6.33 23.46
C LYS A 178 -3.56 5.84 24.56
N LYS A 179 -4.04 4.94 25.43
CA LYS A 179 -3.21 4.34 26.49
C LYS A 179 -2.15 3.41 25.92
N GLN A 180 -2.51 2.55 24.98
CA GLN A 180 -1.61 1.57 24.38
C GLN A 180 -0.45 2.26 23.66
N LEU A 181 -0.74 3.25 22.82
CA LEU A 181 0.23 3.99 22.03
C LEU A 181 0.86 5.18 22.79
N ASN A 182 0.44 5.42 24.04
CA ASN A 182 0.90 6.53 24.87
C ASN A 182 0.77 7.89 24.13
N ILE A 183 -0.46 8.20 23.72
CA ILE A 183 -0.79 9.38 22.92
C ILE A 183 -0.98 10.60 23.82
N ILE A 184 -0.36 11.71 23.43
CA ILE A 184 -0.54 13.05 23.99
C ILE A 184 -1.13 13.94 22.91
N GLU A 185 -2.18 14.68 23.23
CA GLU A 185 -2.77 15.67 22.33
C GLU A 185 -2.15 17.05 22.58
N TYR A 186 -1.62 17.65 21.52
CA TYR A 186 -1.10 19.02 21.56
C TYR A 186 -2.09 19.98 20.91
N SER A 187 -2.30 21.13 21.53
CA SER A 187 -3.21 22.18 21.05
C SER A 187 -2.39 23.39 20.59
N ASN A 188 -1.91 23.37 19.34
CA ASN A 188 -1.19 24.48 18.71
C ASN A 188 -1.61 24.55 17.24
N ASN A 189 -2.42 25.54 16.86
CA ASN A 189 -3.07 25.66 15.55
C ASN A 189 -3.88 24.41 15.15
N GLY A 190 -4.71 23.94 16.09
CA GLY A 190 -5.46 22.68 15.98
C GLY A 190 -4.97 21.65 17.00
N THR A 191 -5.80 20.67 17.31
CA THR A 191 -5.44 19.54 18.16
C THR A 191 -4.84 18.44 17.31
N PHE A 192 -3.60 18.02 17.61
CA PHE A 192 -2.97 16.89 16.93
C PHE A 192 -2.40 15.86 17.93
N PRO A 193 -2.63 14.55 17.69
CA PRO A 193 -2.17 13.49 18.58
C PRO A 193 -0.73 13.08 18.25
N VAL A 194 0.10 12.94 19.28
CA VAL A 194 1.47 12.45 19.18
C VAL A 194 1.65 11.25 20.10
N ALA A 195 1.98 10.11 19.51
CA ALA A 195 2.26 8.86 20.18
C ALA A 195 3.74 8.74 20.58
N ASP A 196 3.98 8.05 21.70
CA ASP A 196 5.33 7.62 22.11
C ASP A 196 5.29 6.18 22.67
N PRO A 197 4.97 5.19 21.81
CA PRO A 197 4.77 3.82 22.24
C PRO A 197 6.09 3.12 22.57
N SER A 198 6.02 2.14 23.47
CA SER A 198 7.06 1.10 23.54
C SER A 198 7.01 0.21 22.29
N TYR A 199 8.10 -0.50 21.98
CA TYR A 199 8.08 -1.49 20.90
C TYR A 199 6.97 -2.54 21.08
N MET A 200 6.77 -3.02 22.31
CA MET A 200 5.71 -4.00 22.61
C MET A 200 4.31 -3.42 22.42
N SER A 201 4.11 -2.16 22.78
CA SER A 201 2.86 -1.43 22.53
C SER A 201 2.56 -1.31 21.04
N LEU A 202 3.55 -0.89 20.26
CA LEU A 202 3.46 -0.79 18.79
C LEU A 202 3.08 -2.14 18.18
N ARG A 203 3.83 -3.19 18.53
CA ARG A 203 3.56 -4.56 18.04
C ARG A 203 2.18 -5.07 18.42
N SER A 204 1.77 -4.82 19.67
CA SER A 204 0.42 -5.17 20.14
C SER A 204 -0.65 -4.40 19.38
N HIS A 205 -0.42 -3.14 19.01
CA HIS A 205 -1.36 -2.36 18.22
C HIS A 205 -1.51 -2.96 16.82
N LEU A 206 -0.41 -3.18 16.09
CA LEU A 206 -0.44 -3.73 14.73
C LEU A 206 -1.13 -5.11 14.66
N LYS A 207 -1.05 -5.91 15.71
CA LYS A 207 -1.75 -7.21 15.77
C LYS A 207 -3.27 -7.07 15.95
N ASN A 208 -3.72 -6.02 16.64
CA ASN A 208 -5.10 -5.91 17.13
C ASN A 208 -5.91 -4.80 16.45
N ALA A 209 -5.25 -3.88 15.74
CA ALA A 209 -5.86 -2.78 15.02
C ALA A 209 -5.59 -2.98 13.51
N PRO A 210 -6.64 -3.10 12.68
CA PRO A 210 -6.45 -3.21 11.25
C PRO A 210 -5.83 -1.92 10.68
N PRO A 211 -4.90 -2.01 9.70
CA PRO A 211 -4.44 -0.85 8.95
C PRO A 211 -5.54 -0.35 8.00
N LEU A 212 -5.28 0.76 7.30
CA LEU A 212 -6.18 1.22 6.23
C LEU A 212 -6.24 0.20 5.10
N VAL A 213 -5.07 -0.25 4.66
CA VAL A 213 -4.93 -1.29 3.63
C VAL A 213 -3.78 -2.21 4.02
N GLU A 214 -3.99 -3.51 3.84
CA GLU A 214 -2.95 -4.54 3.99
C GLU A 214 -2.78 -5.24 2.64
N PHE A 215 -1.53 -5.38 2.21
CA PHE A 215 -1.17 -6.13 1.00
C PHE A 215 -0.10 -7.16 1.32
N SER A 216 -0.19 -8.33 0.70
CA SER A 216 0.93 -9.26 0.56
C SER A 216 1.92 -8.77 -0.49
N SER A 217 3.11 -9.37 -0.51
CA SER A 217 4.16 -9.00 -1.46
C SER A 217 3.71 -9.21 -2.91
N THR A 218 2.95 -10.29 -3.15
CA THR A 218 2.44 -10.64 -4.49
C THR A 218 1.38 -9.66 -4.97
N GLU A 219 0.53 -9.15 -4.08
CA GLU A 219 -0.43 -8.09 -4.37
C GLU A 219 0.26 -6.77 -4.71
N VAL A 220 1.24 -6.36 -3.91
CA VAL A 220 2.05 -5.16 -4.19
C VAL A 220 2.73 -5.27 -5.55
N LEU A 221 3.37 -6.41 -5.83
CA LEU A 221 4.03 -6.63 -7.12
C LEU A 221 3.03 -6.53 -8.28
N ALA A 222 1.90 -7.24 -8.19
CA ALA A 222 0.94 -7.27 -9.29
C ALA A 222 0.34 -5.88 -9.55
N LEU A 223 -0.01 -5.13 -8.48
CA LEU A 223 -0.45 -3.74 -8.59
C LEU A 223 0.57 -2.87 -9.32
N SER A 224 1.84 -2.90 -8.91
CA SER A 224 2.89 -2.10 -9.57
C SER A 224 3.11 -2.50 -11.02
N LEU A 225 3.05 -3.80 -11.35
CA LEU A 225 3.19 -4.26 -12.74
C LEU A 225 2.05 -3.74 -13.62
N PHE A 226 0.80 -3.81 -13.14
CA PHE A 226 -0.34 -3.29 -13.89
C PHE A 226 -0.34 -1.76 -13.96
N GLY A 227 0.10 -1.07 -12.92
CA GLY A 227 0.29 0.38 -12.95
C GLY A 227 1.31 0.81 -14.02
N ILE A 228 2.49 0.21 -14.02
CA ILE A 228 3.52 0.49 -15.04
C ILE A 228 3.02 0.10 -16.44
N LEU A 229 2.25 -0.98 -16.56
CA LEU A 229 1.65 -1.39 -17.83
C LEU A 229 0.65 -0.35 -18.36
N GLU A 230 -0.22 0.20 -17.51
CA GLU A 230 -1.15 1.28 -17.87
C GLU A 230 -0.39 2.48 -18.46
N GLU A 231 0.71 2.88 -17.82
CA GLU A 231 1.54 4.00 -18.30
C GLU A 231 2.20 3.69 -19.65
N ARG A 232 2.67 2.46 -19.84
CA ARG A 232 3.25 2.01 -21.12
C ARG A 232 2.21 1.95 -22.24
N GLU A 233 1.01 1.44 -21.96
CA GLU A 233 -0.09 1.38 -22.94
C GLU A 233 -0.47 2.80 -23.40
N ASN A 234 -0.57 3.74 -22.46
CA ASN A 234 -0.89 5.13 -22.75
C ASN A 234 0.20 5.85 -23.57
N SER A 235 1.47 5.49 -23.37
CA SER A 235 2.62 6.14 -24.03
C SER A 235 3.01 5.53 -25.38
N ASP A 236 2.79 4.22 -25.59
CA ASP A 236 3.09 3.53 -26.86
C ASP A 236 1.86 2.83 -27.44
N ARG A 237 0.85 3.62 -27.80
CA ARG A 237 -0.40 3.11 -28.39
C ARG A 237 -0.19 2.26 -29.64
N LYS A 238 0.92 2.40 -30.37
CA LYS A 238 1.19 1.60 -31.56
C LYS A 238 1.51 0.16 -31.19
N LYS A 239 2.31 -0.05 -30.14
CA LYS A 239 2.66 -1.38 -29.65
C LYS A 239 1.46 -2.11 -29.04
N TYR A 240 0.61 -1.40 -28.30
CA TYR A 240 -0.49 -2.01 -27.54
C TYR A 240 -1.86 -1.93 -28.23
N LYS A 241 -1.91 -1.49 -29.49
CA LYS A 241 -3.16 -1.30 -30.24
C LYS A 241 -4.10 -2.50 -30.21
N ASP A 242 -3.56 -3.71 -30.29
CA ASP A 242 -4.34 -4.94 -30.42
C ASP A 242 -4.99 -5.39 -29.10
N ILE A 243 -4.66 -4.73 -27.98
CA ILE A 243 -5.23 -4.97 -26.66
C ILE A 243 -5.82 -3.70 -26.03
N GLU A 244 -5.86 -2.58 -26.76
CA GLU A 244 -6.32 -1.30 -26.23
C GLU A 244 -7.76 -1.45 -25.70
N GLY A 245 -7.93 -1.16 -24.40
CA GLY A 245 -9.23 -1.28 -23.72
C GLY A 245 -9.66 -2.70 -23.33
N PHE A 246 -8.80 -3.72 -23.51
CA PHE A 246 -9.07 -5.08 -23.01
C PHE A 246 -8.72 -5.25 -21.53
N ILE A 247 -7.86 -4.40 -21.00
CA ILE A 247 -7.49 -4.39 -19.59
C ILE A 247 -8.25 -3.25 -18.90
N ASN A 248 -9.08 -3.60 -17.93
CA ASN A 248 -9.76 -2.62 -17.08
C ASN A 248 -8.92 -2.35 -15.84
N TYR A 249 -7.89 -1.50 -15.96
CA TYR A 249 -6.94 -1.21 -14.87
C TYR A 249 -7.62 -0.75 -13.58
N THR A 250 -8.71 0.02 -13.68
CA THR A 250 -9.49 0.45 -12.52
C THR A 250 -10.13 -0.73 -11.79
N GLU A 251 -10.73 -1.68 -12.51
CA GLU A 251 -11.32 -2.87 -11.90
C GLU A 251 -10.26 -3.79 -11.28
N ILE A 252 -9.09 -3.90 -11.92
CA ILE A 252 -7.94 -4.61 -11.37
C ILE A 252 -7.54 -4.01 -10.03
N GLU A 253 -7.28 -2.71 -10.00
CA GLU A 253 -6.87 -1.99 -8.79
C GLU A 253 -7.90 -2.10 -7.66
N MET A 254 -9.19 -1.92 -7.98
CA MET A 254 -10.27 -2.12 -7.02
C MET A 254 -10.32 -3.56 -6.49
N SER A 255 -10.04 -4.56 -7.33
CA SER A 255 -10.02 -5.96 -6.89
C SER A 255 -8.92 -6.24 -5.86
N PHE A 256 -7.76 -5.60 -5.99
CA PHE A 256 -6.71 -5.67 -4.97
C PHE A 256 -7.07 -4.93 -3.68
N ILE A 257 -7.70 -3.74 -3.79
CA ILE A 257 -8.11 -2.96 -2.61
C ILE A 257 -9.27 -3.64 -1.87
N PHE A 258 -10.19 -4.32 -2.56
CA PHE A 258 -11.37 -4.94 -1.95
C PHE A 258 -11.34 -6.47 -1.95
N SER A 259 -10.15 -7.08 -2.09
CA SER A 259 -10.00 -8.54 -2.04
C SER A 259 -10.59 -9.10 -0.74
N LYS A 260 -11.01 -10.37 -0.79
CA LYS A 260 -12.07 -11.01 0.04
C LYS A 260 -12.04 -10.82 1.57
N ASP A 261 -10.95 -10.32 2.15
CA ASP A 261 -10.80 -10.17 3.60
C ASP A 261 -10.72 -8.71 4.09
N GLN A 262 -10.85 -7.71 3.21
CA GLN A 262 -10.91 -6.32 3.66
C GLN A 262 -12.28 -6.01 4.28
N ASN A 263 -12.24 -5.48 5.50
CA ASN A 263 -13.39 -5.12 6.32
C ASN A 263 -14.55 -4.56 5.46
N ASN A 264 -15.76 -5.10 5.63
CA ASN A 264 -16.98 -4.63 4.98
C ASN A 264 -17.20 -3.10 5.15
N PHE A 265 -16.55 -2.51 6.15
CA PHE A 265 -16.45 -1.06 6.35
C PHE A 265 -15.49 -0.34 5.38
N THR A 266 -14.31 -0.88 5.05
CA THR A 266 -13.37 -0.32 4.04
C THR A 266 -14.08 -0.19 2.70
N ARG A 267 -14.74 -1.27 2.28
CA ARG A 267 -15.58 -1.27 1.08
C ARG A 267 -16.67 -0.21 1.13
N LYS A 268 -17.43 -0.10 2.22
CA LYS A 268 -18.46 0.93 2.39
C LYS A 268 -17.90 2.36 2.41
N VAL A 269 -16.73 2.60 3.00
CA VAL A 269 -16.12 3.94 3.03
C VAL A 269 -15.73 4.37 1.62
N PHE A 270 -15.05 3.51 0.87
CA PHE A 270 -14.68 3.80 -0.52
C PHE A 270 -15.89 3.89 -1.46
N GLU A 271 -16.88 3.00 -1.33
CA GLU A 271 -18.15 3.08 -2.09
C GLU A 271 -18.90 4.39 -1.80
N ASN A 272 -18.88 4.88 -0.56
CA ASN A 272 -19.49 6.18 -0.20
C ASN A 272 -18.65 7.39 -0.63
N MET A 273 -17.36 7.21 -0.91
CA MET A 273 -16.46 8.25 -1.42
C MET A 273 -16.51 8.39 -2.94
N GLY A 274 -16.90 7.36 -3.69
CA GLY A 274 -17.05 7.41 -5.15
C GLY A 274 -17.88 8.61 -5.65
N PRO A 275 -19.08 8.89 -5.10
CA PRO A 275 -19.88 10.06 -5.49
C PRO A 275 -19.26 11.43 -5.14
N LEU A 276 -18.31 11.47 -4.20
CA LEU A 276 -17.56 12.67 -3.81
C LEU A 276 -16.39 12.92 -4.78
N LEU A 277 -15.77 11.85 -5.27
CA LEU A 277 -14.68 11.89 -6.26
C LEU A 277 -15.18 12.32 -7.64
N ASP A 278 -16.32 11.80 -8.08
CA ASP A 278 -16.99 12.18 -9.34
C ASP A 278 -17.38 13.67 -9.40
N LYS A 279 -17.51 14.33 -8.24
CA LYS A 279 -17.79 15.77 -8.14
C LYS A 279 -16.54 16.63 -8.18
N LEU A 280 -15.37 16.06 -7.88
CA LEU A 280 -14.09 16.76 -7.88
C LEU A 280 -13.39 16.69 -9.23
N ASP A 281 -13.56 15.59 -9.98
CA ASP A 281 -13.11 15.47 -11.39
C ASP A 281 -13.89 16.36 -12.37
N LYS A 282 -14.93 17.07 -11.89
CA LYS A 282 -15.73 18.03 -12.67
C LYS A 282 -15.37 19.50 -12.42
N LYS A 283 -14.22 19.78 -11.79
CA LYS A 283 -13.68 21.14 -11.62
C LYS A 283 -12.29 21.25 -12.23
#